data_AF-A0A2T0S488-F1
#
_entry.id   AF-A0A2T0S488-F1
#
_cell.length_a   1.000
_cell.length_b   1.000
_cell.length_c   1.000
_cell.angle_alpha   90.00
_cell.angle_beta   90.00
_cell.angle_gamma   90.00
#
_symmetry.space_group_name_H-M   'P 1'
#
loop_
_entity.id
_entity.type
_entity.pdbx_description
1 polymer ?
#
loop_
_entity_poly.entity_id
_entity_poly.type
_entity_poly.pdbx_seq_one_letter_code
_entity_poly.pdbx_strand_id
1 'polypeptide(L)'
;MGDEYFAKEFNVMEIKEDWIFDRKRSRLYYDIQTVTIFLPSDKNAAGVETPLATFKYKDLDKLFRSDPKKFIWYNPQNQAQHKNLADAFDLRLFYGRITKVANPGDADLVGMYGDKEGLMKSYQTEYELMETEHGLWEY
;
A
#
# COMPACT_ATOMS: atom_id res chain seq x y z
N MET A 1 -9.82 -29.41 9.58
CA MET A 1 -9.04 -28.69 10.59
C MET A 1 -8.76 -27.33 9.97
N GLY A 2 -9.27 -26.25 10.55
CA GLY A 2 -9.00 -24.91 10.01
C GLY A 2 -7.63 -24.47 10.54
N ASP A 3 -6.73 -24.06 9.67
CA ASP A 3 -5.48 -23.45 10.10
C ASP A 3 -5.79 -22.11 10.77
N GLU A 4 -5.55 -22.04 12.09
CA GLU A 4 -5.73 -20.83 12.89
C GLU A 4 -4.42 -20.04 12.89
N TYR A 5 -4.44 -18.81 12.37
CA TYR A 5 -3.28 -17.92 12.32
C TYR A 5 -3.45 -16.75 13.29
N PHE A 6 -2.39 -16.37 14.00
CA PHE A 6 -2.42 -15.21 14.88
C PHE A 6 -2.26 -13.91 14.09
N ALA A 7 -2.96 -12.85 14.51
CA ALA A 7 -2.90 -11.55 13.84
C ALA A 7 -1.47 -10.98 13.70
N LYS A 8 -0.57 -11.29 14.65
CA LYS A 8 0.84 -10.86 14.66
C LYS A 8 1.71 -11.54 13.59
N GLU A 9 1.21 -12.61 12.99
CA GLU A 9 1.94 -13.36 11.97
C GLU A 9 1.77 -12.74 10.58
N PHE A 10 0.78 -11.85 10.41
CA PHE A 10 0.62 -11.07 9.19
C PHE A 10 1.51 -9.84 9.22
N ASN A 11 2.59 -9.88 8.45
CA ASN A 11 3.59 -8.82 8.36
C ASN A 11 3.58 -8.08 7.02
N VAL A 12 2.90 -8.62 6.00
CA VAL A 12 2.85 -8.06 4.65
C VAL A 12 1.42 -7.67 4.29
N MET A 13 1.29 -6.44 3.79
CA MET A 13 0.07 -5.90 3.23
C MET A 13 0.37 -5.26 1.88
N GLU A 14 -0.54 -5.44 0.93
CA GLU A 14 -0.52 -4.76 -0.34
C GLU A 14 -1.64 -3.72 -0.38
N ILE A 15 -1.30 -2.53 -0.87
CA ILE A 15 -2.26 -1.45 -1.09
C ILE A 15 -2.38 -1.28 -2.60
N LYS A 16 -3.61 -1.37 -3.10
CA LYS A 16 -3.93 -1.03 -4.47
C LYS A 16 -4.58 0.35 -4.51
N GLU A 17 -4.03 1.22 -5.33
CA GLU A 17 -4.44 2.61 -5.47
C GLU A 17 -4.52 3.01 -6.94
N ASP A 18 -5.42 3.95 -7.22
CA ASP A 18 -5.55 4.58 -8.52
C ASP A 18 -4.87 5.96 -8.48
N TRP A 19 -4.13 6.27 -9.55
CA TRP A 19 -3.49 7.56 -9.74
C TRP A 19 -4.32 8.40 -10.70
N ILE A 20 -4.90 9.45 -10.15
CA ILE A 20 -5.84 10.31 -10.86
C ILE A 20 -5.20 11.67 -11.03
N PHE A 21 -4.85 12.00 -12.28
CA PHE A 21 -4.32 13.31 -12.61
C PHE A 21 -5.44 14.30 -12.93
N ASP A 22 -5.61 15.31 -12.08
CA ASP A 22 -6.52 16.42 -12.32
C ASP A 22 -5.82 17.50 -13.16
N ARG A 23 -6.13 17.53 -14.46
CA ARG A 23 -5.61 18.51 -15.43
C ARG A 23 -5.97 19.96 -15.11
N LYS A 24 -7.10 20.23 -14.43
CA LYS A 24 -7.52 21.60 -14.14
C LYS A 24 -6.74 22.19 -12.97
N ARG A 25 -6.34 21.35 -12.03
CA ARG A 25 -5.60 21.74 -10.83
C ARG A 25 -4.12 21.42 -10.88
N SER A 26 -3.65 20.77 -11.96
CA SER A 26 -2.29 20.24 -12.12
C SER A 26 -1.84 19.44 -10.90
N ARG A 27 -2.72 18.57 -10.37
CA ARG A 27 -2.46 17.80 -9.16
C ARG A 27 -2.70 16.31 -9.39
N LEU A 28 -1.79 15.50 -8.86
CA LEU A 28 -1.94 14.06 -8.77
C LEU A 28 -2.69 13.74 -7.47
N TYR A 29 -3.75 12.93 -7.58
CA TYR A 29 -4.49 12.39 -6.45
C TYR A 29 -4.31 10.87 -6.39
N TYR A 30 -4.10 10.39 -5.17
CA TYR A 30 -4.00 8.97 -4.86
C TYR A 30 -5.33 8.52 -4.26
N ASP A 31 -6.05 7.61 -4.92
CA ASP A 31 -7.29 7.03 -4.40
C ASP A 31 -7.08 5.55 -4.08
N ILE A 32 -6.96 5.23 -2.79
CA ILE A 32 -6.75 3.86 -2.32
C ILE A 32 -8.05 3.06 -2.51
N GLN A 33 -7.99 1.98 -3.29
CA GLN A 33 -9.13 1.13 -3.59
C GLN A 33 -9.26 -0.03 -2.61
N THR A 34 -8.18 -0.79 -2.43
CA THR A 34 -8.20 -2.03 -1.63
C THR A 34 -6.92 -2.23 -0.84
N VAL A 35 -7.06 -2.91 0.30
CA VAL A 35 -5.94 -3.40 1.10
C VAL A 35 -6.04 -4.92 1.16
N THR A 36 -4.98 -5.60 0.74
CA THR A 36 -4.87 -7.06 0.76
C THR A 36 -3.88 -7.48 1.82
N ILE A 37 -4.28 -8.44 2.66
CA ILE A 37 -3.39 -9.06 3.65
C ILE A 37 -2.86 -10.36 3.07
N PHE A 38 -1.55 -10.57 3.20
CA PHE A 38 -0.88 -11.78 2.72
C PHE A 38 -0.48 -12.69 3.88
N LEU A 39 -0.63 -14.00 3.66
CA LEU A 39 -0.01 -14.99 4.52
C LEU A 39 1.47 -15.10 4.16
N PRO A 40 2.40 -14.91 5.11
CA PRO A 40 3.83 -15.02 4.82
C PRO A 40 4.22 -16.43 4.36
N SER A 41 5.24 -16.50 3.53
CA SER A 41 5.79 -17.74 2.97
C SER A 41 6.19 -18.76 4.05
N ASP A 42 6.71 -18.30 5.19
CA ASP A 42 7.09 -19.17 6.33
C ASP A 42 5.92 -19.93 6.97
N LYS A 43 4.69 -19.50 6.73
CA LYS A 43 3.46 -20.07 7.31
C LYS A 43 2.61 -20.80 6.29
N ASN A 44 3.04 -20.81 5.03
CA ASN A 44 2.36 -21.47 3.94
C ASN A 44 3.13 -22.71 3.51
N ALA A 45 2.43 -23.84 3.33
CA ALA A 45 3.01 -25.06 2.78
C ALA A 45 3.62 -24.87 1.37
N ALA A 46 3.15 -23.86 0.63
CA ALA A 46 3.69 -23.51 -0.69
C ALA A 46 4.99 -22.68 -0.66
N GLY A 47 5.38 -22.11 0.50
CA GLY A 47 6.57 -21.26 0.60
C GLY A 47 6.48 -19.94 -0.17
N VAL A 48 5.26 -19.53 -0.56
CA VAL A 48 4.99 -18.29 -1.31
C VAL A 48 3.93 -17.47 -0.58
N GLU A 49 4.07 -16.13 -0.64
CA GLU A 49 3.10 -15.19 -0.13
C GLU A 49 1.75 -15.38 -0.84
N THR A 50 0.70 -15.74 -0.09
CA THR A 50 -0.63 -16.00 -0.67
C THR A 50 -1.62 -14.95 -0.16
N PRO A 51 -2.43 -14.35 -1.05
CA PRO A 51 -3.44 -13.38 -0.63
C PRO A 51 -4.49 -14.09 0.24
N LEU A 52 -4.62 -13.65 1.50
CA LEU A 52 -5.58 -14.22 2.44
C LEU A 52 -6.95 -13.57 2.28
N ALA A 53 -6.97 -12.23 2.30
CA ALA A 53 -8.20 -11.45 2.21
C ALA A 53 -7.91 -10.07 1.63
N THR A 54 -8.82 -9.62 0.76
CA THR A 54 -8.82 -8.27 0.19
C THR A 54 -10.01 -7.50 0.71
N PHE A 55 -9.76 -6.32 1.25
CA PHE A 55 -10.77 -5.44 1.80
C PHE A 55 -10.87 -4.18 0.98
N LYS A 56 -12.10 -3.68 0.80
CA LYS A 56 -12.33 -2.37 0.20
C LYS A 56 -11.91 -1.28 1.19
N TYR A 57 -11.06 -0.36 0.76
CA TYR A 57 -10.52 0.67 1.64
C TYR A 57 -11.62 1.57 2.22
N LYS A 58 -12.68 1.87 1.47
CA LYS A 58 -13.82 2.66 1.97
C LYS A 58 -14.53 2.04 3.19
N ASP A 59 -14.50 0.73 3.33
CA ASP A 59 -15.08 0.05 4.50
C ASP A 59 -14.08 0.01 5.67
N LEU A 60 -12.78 -0.07 5.37
CA LEU A 60 -11.72 0.10 6.36
C LEU A 60 -11.66 1.52 6.93
N ASP A 61 -11.81 2.55 6.09
CA ASP A 61 -11.88 3.96 6.53
C ASP A 61 -13.01 4.16 7.54
N LYS A 62 -14.22 3.66 7.24
CA LYS A 62 -15.35 3.69 8.17
C LYS A 62 -15.05 2.95 9.47
N LEU A 63 -14.41 1.78 9.38
CA LEU A 63 -14.01 1.01 10.56
C LEU A 63 -13.01 1.78 11.43
N PHE A 64 -11.98 2.36 10.82
CA PHE A 64 -10.96 3.14 11.53
C PHE A 64 -11.54 4.38 12.20
N ARG A 65 -12.51 5.04 11.55
CA ARG A 65 -13.22 6.19 12.12
C ARG A 65 -14.28 5.80 13.15
N SER A 66 -14.76 4.56 13.16
CA SER A 66 -15.81 4.11 14.09
C SER A 66 -15.33 4.07 15.55
N ASP A 67 -14.06 3.75 15.79
CA ASP A 67 -13.46 3.72 17.11
C ASP A 67 -12.06 4.38 17.11
N PRO A 68 -11.99 5.70 17.29
CA PRO A 68 -10.73 6.44 17.20
C PRO A 68 -9.75 6.11 18.32
N LYS A 69 -10.19 5.45 19.40
CA LYS A 69 -9.30 5.03 20.50
C LYS A 69 -8.63 3.68 20.22
N LYS A 70 -9.27 2.84 19.39
CA LYS A 70 -8.73 1.54 18.99
C LYS A 70 -7.79 1.63 17.79
N PHE A 71 -8.12 2.47 16.80
CA PHE A 71 -7.40 2.57 15.53
C PHE A 71 -6.47 3.79 15.53
N ILE A 72 -5.38 3.67 16.27
CA ILE A 72 -4.41 4.75 16.44
C ILE A 72 -3.17 4.50 15.58
N TRP A 73 -2.75 5.51 14.82
CA TRP A 73 -1.43 5.58 14.23
C TRP A 73 -0.44 6.19 15.21
N TYR A 74 0.55 5.40 15.59
CA TYR A 74 1.60 5.81 16.51
C TYR A 74 2.80 6.36 15.74
N ASN A 75 3.10 7.64 15.93
CA ASN A 75 4.34 8.23 15.43
C ASN A 75 5.44 8.12 16.51
N PRO A 76 6.48 7.29 16.32
CA PRO A 76 7.55 7.14 17.31
C PRO A 76 8.37 8.43 17.51
N GLN A 77 8.38 9.33 16.52
CA GLN A 77 9.11 10.61 16.59
C GLN A 77 8.34 11.72 17.30
N ASN A 78 7.01 11.62 17.41
CA ASN A 78 6.18 12.60 18.09
C ASN A 78 5.02 11.92 18.83
N GLN A 79 5.21 11.67 20.13
CA GLN A 79 4.22 11.00 20.98
C GLN A 79 3.13 11.95 21.51
N ALA A 80 3.27 13.26 21.30
CA ALA A 80 2.33 14.24 21.86
C ALA A 80 0.98 14.27 21.12
N GLN A 81 0.94 13.83 19.86
CA GLN A 81 -0.29 13.75 19.08
C GLN A 81 -0.38 12.42 18.35
N HIS A 82 -1.37 11.63 18.75
CA HIS A 82 -1.78 10.45 18.02
C HIS A 82 -2.76 10.83 16.91
N LYS A 83 -2.64 10.18 15.75
CA LYS A 83 -3.59 10.34 14.63
C LYS A 83 -4.46 9.09 14.52
N ASN A 84 -5.65 9.22 13.96
CA ASN A 84 -6.44 8.05 13.58
C ASN A 84 -5.77 7.33 12.40
N LEU A 85 -5.98 6.02 12.30
CA LEU A 85 -5.42 5.23 11.21
C LEU A 85 -5.92 5.70 9.83
N ALA A 86 -7.20 6.07 9.69
CA ALA A 86 -7.73 6.64 8.45
C ALA A 86 -6.99 7.92 8.04
N ASP A 87 -6.79 8.84 9.00
CA ASP A 87 -6.06 10.10 8.72
C ASP A 87 -4.60 9.85 8.34
N ALA A 88 -3.97 8.80 8.89
CA ALA A 88 -2.60 8.43 8.53
C ALA A 88 -2.50 7.89 7.09
N PHE A 89 -3.49 7.12 6.64
CA PHE A 89 -3.57 6.68 5.24
C PHE A 89 -3.90 7.84 4.29
N ASP A 90 -4.82 8.74 4.67
CA ASP A 90 -5.15 9.94 3.88
C ASP A 90 -3.93 10.88 3.74
N LEU A 91 -3.14 11.03 4.79
CA LEU A 91 -1.88 11.78 4.78
C LEU A 91 -0.71 10.99 4.22
N ARG A 92 -0.93 9.73 3.81
CA ARG A 92 0.09 8.85 3.22
C ARG A 92 1.34 8.71 4.10
N LEU A 93 1.15 8.57 5.41
CA LEU A 93 2.23 8.44 6.40
C LEU A 93 2.92 7.06 6.37
N PHE A 94 2.41 6.13 5.57
CA PHE A 94 2.98 4.81 5.36
C PHE A 94 4.11 4.85 4.32
N TYR A 95 5.01 3.89 4.42
CA TYR A 95 6.04 3.65 3.41
C TYR A 95 5.83 2.24 2.84
N GLY A 96 5.94 2.11 1.52
CA GLY A 96 5.83 0.85 0.82
C GLY A 96 6.50 0.93 -0.55
N ARG A 97 7.10 -0.18 -1.00
CA ARG A 97 7.69 -0.29 -2.33
C ARG A 97 6.62 -0.57 -3.39
N ILE A 98 6.84 -0.12 -4.61
CA ILE A 98 5.96 -0.41 -5.74
C ILE A 98 6.26 -1.81 -6.26
N THR A 99 5.38 -2.78 -5.99
CA THR A 99 5.56 -4.17 -6.43
C THR A 99 4.96 -4.42 -7.81
N LYS A 100 3.93 -3.65 -8.20
CA LYS A 100 3.18 -3.85 -9.43
C LYS A 100 2.65 -2.52 -9.96
N VAL A 101 2.67 -2.38 -11.27
CA VAL A 101 2.04 -1.28 -12.02
C VAL A 101 1.02 -1.85 -13.01
N ALA A 102 0.09 -1.02 -13.48
CA ALA A 102 -0.87 -1.43 -14.50
C ALA A 102 -0.12 -1.92 -15.75
N ASN A 103 -0.33 -3.18 -16.13
CA ASN A 103 0.29 -3.80 -17.29
C ASN A 103 -0.65 -4.82 -17.94
N PRO A 104 -0.49 -5.10 -19.25
CA PRO A 104 -1.40 -6.00 -19.97
C PRO A 104 -1.43 -7.45 -19.44
N GLY A 105 -0.34 -7.89 -18.80
CA GLY A 105 -0.20 -9.25 -18.29
C GLY A 105 -0.66 -9.42 -16.84
N ASP A 106 -1.09 -8.34 -16.18
CA ASP A 106 -1.38 -8.29 -14.74
C ASP A 106 -0.26 -8.91 -13.87
N ALA A 107 0.98 -8.89 -14.36
CA ALA A 107 2.14 -9.46 -13.66
C ALA A 107 2.77 -8.42 -12.73
N ASP A 108 3.39 -8.87 -11.65
CA ASP A 108 4.21 -8.02 -10.78
C ASP A 108 5.56 -7.71 -11.47
N LEU A 109 6.28 -6.69 -10.98
CA LEU A 109 7.54 -6.25 -11.59
C LEU A 109 8.61 -7.35 -11.56
N VAL A 110 8.63 -8.18 -10.51
CA VAL A 110 9.57 -9.31 -10.43
C VAL A 110 9.17 -10.42 -11.39
N GLY A 111 7.87 -10.73 -11.51
CA GLY A 111 7.38 -11.66 -12.53
C GLY A 111 7.66 -11.22 -13.98
N MET A 112 7.68 -9.92 -14.25
CA MET A 112 7.96 -9.38 -15.60
C MET A 112 9.45 -9.31 -15.95
N TYR A 113 10.29 -8.87 -15.02
CA TYR A 113 11.69 -8.53 -15.30
C TYR A 113 12.71 -9.46 -14.60
N GLY A 114 12.27 -10.34 -13.70
CA GLY A 114 13.13 -11.13 -12.82
C GLY A 114 13.52 -10.39 -11.54
N ASP A 115 14.10 -11.09 -10.57
CA ASP A 115 14.28 -10.60 -9.20
C ASP A 115 15.07 -9.28 -9.09
N LYS A 116 16.29 -9.26 -9.65
CA LYS A 116 17.19 -8.10 -9.58
C LYS A 116 16.70 -6.91 -10.41
N GLU A 117 16.24 -7.19 -11.62
CA GLU A 117 15.77 -6.12 -12.53
C GLU A 117 14.40 -5.59 -12.13
N GLY A 118 13.51 -6.45 -11.62
CA GLY A 118 12.21 -6.05 -11.07
C GLY A 118 12.37 -5.15 -9.85
N LEU A 119 13.31 -5.44 -8.96
CA LEU A 119 13.65 -4.55 -7.85
C LEU A 119 14.18 -3.20 -8.35
N MET A 120 15.10 -3.21 -9.32
CA MET A 120 15.59 -1.97 -9.93
C MET A 120 14.43 -1.18 -10.57
N LYS A 121 13.49 -1.87 -11.23
CA LYS A 121 12.36 -1.25 -11.88
C LYS A 121 11.38 -0.62 -10.87
N SER A 122 11.18 -1.25 -9.71
CA SER A 122 10.43 -0.65 -8.59
C SER A 122 11.01 0.71 -8.20
N TYR A 123 12.33 0.79 -8.03
CA TYR A 123 12.99 2.06 -7.67
C TYR A 123 12.92 3.09 -8.80
N GLN A 124 13.08 2.66 -10.05
CA GLN A 124 12.93 3.56 -11.20
C GLN A 124 11.52 4.14 -11.27
N THR A 125 10.49 3.31 -11.12
CA THR A 125 9.10 3.76 -11.14
C THR A 125 8.80 4.71 -9.98
N GLU A 126 9.32 4.46 -8.78
CA GLU A 126 9.21 5.39 -7.65
C GLU A 126 9.85 6.76 -7.98
N TYR A 127 11.03 6.76 -8.62
CA TYR A 127 11.70 7.98 -9.05
C TYR A 127 10.93 8.73 -10.15
N GLU A 128 10.47 8.02 -11.19
CA GLU A 128 9.67 8.58 -12.29
C GLU A 128 8.40 9.27 -11.77
N LEU A 129 7.79 8.73 -10.70
CA LEU A 129 6.64 9.34 -10.05
C LEU A 129 6.98 10.61 -9.31
N MET A 130 8.06 10.58 -8.53
CA MET A 130 8.53 11.76 -7.82
C MET A 130 8.86 12.89 -8.81
N GLU A 131 9.50 12.56 -9.94
CA GLU A 131 9.77 13.53 -11.02
C GLU A 131 8.50 14.05 -11.66
N THR A 132 7.53 13.17 -11.94
CA THR A 132 6.23 13.57 -12.50
C THR A 132 5.50 14.49 -11.54
N GLU A 133 5.47 14.16 -10.25
CA GLU A 133 4.91 15.03 -9.22
C GLU A 133 5.64 16.38 -9.22
N HIS A 134 6.97 16.39 -9.16
CA HIS A 134 7.77 17.62 -9.16
C HIS A 134 7.47 18.51 -10.36
N GLY A 135 7.44 17.95 -11.58
CA GLY A 135 7.15 18.70 -12.80
C GLY A 135 5.73 19.28 -12.85
N LEU A 136 4.78 18.71 -12.10
CA LEU A 136 3.44 19.28 -11.94
C LEU A 136 3.39 20.47 -10.97
N TRP A 137 4.38 20.62 -10.09
CA TRP A 137 4.50 21.77 -9.17
C TRP A 137 5.20 22.98 -9.81
N GLU A 138 5.93 22.79 -10.91
CA GLU A 138 6.70 23.85 -11.59
C GLU A 138 5.90 24.69 -12.61
N TYR A 139 4.57 24.48 -12.74
CA TYR A 139 3.70 25.17 -13.71
C TYR A 139 2.52 25.87 -13.04
#